data_AF-A0A7S0BVU7-F1
#
_entry.id   AF-A0A7S0BVU7-F1
#
_cell.length_a   1.000
_cell.length_b   1.000
_cell.length_c   1.000
_cell.angle_alpha   90.00
_cell.angle_beta   90.00
_cell.angle_gamma   90.00
#
_symmetry.space_group_name_H-M   'P 1'
#
loop_
_entity.id
_entity.type
_entity.pdbx_description
1 polymer ?
#
loop_
_entity_poly.entity_id
_entity_poly.type
_entity_poly.pdbx_seq_one_letter_code
_entity_poly.pdbx_strand_id
1 'polypeptide(L)'
;KVARKSGALKEKVRLNKLSKHEFDNIFTSFVATYQIDRTSCSPIDPPSRPTSDIPALIDFCDMGEERTPILPDHNNLERNKGYLPCHFHTREGVRVASLRQLSQLVRTKRLSRSEFTSTAACPEGDETCYFESIDREVINLDLYAVPAARNFIFAPSFVGEIFELDHVSVPGALPVSLEVMSLSPRVFDVRNFYNLDEADDIVERALNEKSESHKIKRSSTGASGYNVNSQRTSENGFDTNGHTAMTVKKRAFEVLGFDEYTESFADGLQVLRYNQSTAYIPHLDWIDDDHKRERHDFDSSAKGTNRFGTILLYMTDLPENGGGETVFPKAWPSQDPQNNIVLDDVRLVMCQNKNI
;
A
#
# COMPACT_ATOMS: atom_id res chain seq x y z
N LYS A 1 -48.54 -9.71 -16.25
CA LYS A 1 -47.27 -10.37 -15.83
C LYS A 1 -46.04 -9.98 -16.69
N VAL A 2 -45.96 -8.77 -17.27
CA VAL A 2 -44.83 -8.39 -18.17
C VAL A 2 -44.13 -7.06 -17.81
N ALA A 3 -44.63 -6.25 -16.87
CA ALA A 3 -44.03 -4.94 -16.55
C ALA A 3 -42.92 -4.94 -15.46
N ARG A 4 -42.72 -6.03 -14.71
CA ARG A 4 -41.71 -6.07 -13.61
C ARG A 4 -40.31 -6.57 -14.03
N LYS A 5 -40.15 -7.18 -15.21
CA LYS A 5 -38.85 -7.72 -15.65
C LYS A 5 -37.97 -6.70 -16.40
N SER A 6 -38.52 -5.64 -16.99
CA SER A 6 -37.73 -4.65 -17.75
C SER A 6 -37.03 -3.61 -16.87
N GLY A 7 -37.61 -3.25 -15.72
CA GLY A 7 -36.99 -2.36 -14.74
C GLY A 7 -35.74 -2.98 -14.11
N ALA A 8 -35.86 -4.20 -13.59
CA ALA A 8 -34.73 -4.94 -13.01
C ALA A 8 -33.62 -5.26 -14.02
N LEU A 9 -33.95 -5.41 -15.31
CA LEU A 9 -32.95 -5.62 -16.36
C LEU A 9 -32.23 -4.31 -16.73
N LYS A 10 -32.94 -3.18 -16.82
CA LYS A 10 -32.34 -1.85 -17.04
C LYS A 10 -31.47 -1.41 -15.87
N GLU A 11 -31.90 -1.70 -14.65
CA GLU A 11 -31.16 -1.42 -13.41
C GLU A 11 -29.89 -2.29 -13.30
N LYS A 12 -29.97 -3.59 -13.62
CA LYS A 12 -28.79 -4.46 -13.76
C LYS A 12 -27.83 -4.03 -14.86
N VAL A 13 -28.32 -3.55 -15.99
CA VAL A 13 -27.47 -3.05 -17.10
C VAL A 13 -26.78 -1.74 -16.72
N ARG A 14 -27.41 -0.89 -15.90
CA ARG A 14 -26.81 0.35 -15.39
C ARG A 14 -25.73 0.08 -14.35
N LEU A 15 -25.97 -0.88 -13.44
CA LEU A 15 -25.02 -1.29 -12.40
C LEU A 15 -23.71 -1.89 -12.94
N ASN A 16 -23.72 -2.48 -14.14
CA ASN A 16 -22.52 -3.04 -14.79
C ASN A 16 -21.70 -2.04 -15.61
N LYS A 17 -22.14 -0.77 -15.70
CA LYS A 17 -21.46 0.31 -16.45
C LYS A 17 -21.02 1.48 -15.58
N LEU A 18 -21.11 1.34 -14.26
CA LEU A 18 -20.69 2.38 -13.33
C LEU A 18 -19.18 2.57 -13.41
N SER A 19 -18.73 3.82 -13.33
CA SER A 19 -17.35 4.13 -13.03
C SER A 19 -16.99 3.66 -11.61
N LYS A 20 -15.69 3.52 -11.31
CA LYS A 20 -15.23 3.18 -9.96
C LYS A 20 -15.72 4.18 -8.91
N HIS A 21 -15.76 5.47 -9.26
CA HIS A 21 -16.20 6.54 -8.36
C HIS A 21 -17.72 6.53 -8.13
N GLU A 22 -18.50 6.22 -9.16
CA GLU A 22 -19.95 6.00 -9.01
C GLU A 22 -20.23 4.77 -8.14
N PHE A 23 -19.45 3.71 -8.29
CA PHE A 23 -19.55 2.51 -7.46
C PHE A 23 -19.22 2.83 -5.99
N ASP A 24 -18.11 3.51 -5.71
CA ASP A 24 -17.69 3.93 -4.37
C ASP A 24 -18.78 4.74 -3.67
N ASN A 25 -19.41 5.67 -4.40
CA ASN A 25 -20.51 6.48 -3.91
C ASN A 25 -21.73 5.63 -3.50
N ILE A 26 -22.20 4.78 -4.41
CA ILE A 26 -23.35 3.91 -4.18
C ILE A 26 -23.07 2.93 -3.04
N PHE A 27 -21.87 2.33 -3.03
CA PHE A 27 -21.49 1.32 -2.05
C PHE A 27 -21.29 1.94 -0.66
N THR A 28 -20.61 3.09 -0.55
CA THR A 28 -20.51 3.85 0.71
C THR A 28 -21.90 4.15 1.26
N SER A 29 -22.80 4.64 0.41
CA SER A 29 -24.17 4.99 0.82
C SER A 29 -24.95 3.78 1.32
N PHE A 30 -24.78 2.62 0.68
CA PHE A 30 -25.39 1.37 1.10
C PHE A 30 -24.84 0.89 2.44
N VAL A 31 -23.51 0.86 2.60
CA VAL A 31 -22.86 0.42 3.86
C VAL A 31 -23.21 1.38 5.01
N ALA A 32 -23.32 2.68 4.74
CA ALA A 32 -23.72 3.68 5.73
C ALA A 32 -25.18 3.53 6.22
N THR A 33 -26.03 2.76 5.55
CA THR A 33 -27.37 2.43 6.05
C THR A 33 -27.35 1.46 7.23
N TYR A 34 -26.25 0.73 7.40
CA TYR A 34 -26.03 -0.14 8.55
C TYR A 34 -25.47 0.70 9.70
N GLN A 35 -25.93 0.42 10.92
CA GLN A 35 -25.43 1.09 12.12
C GLN A 35 -24.00 0.62 12.39
N ILE A 36 -23.04 1.41 11.92
CA ILE A 36 -21.62 1.27 12.25
C ILE A 36 -21.34 2.12 13.48
N ASP A 37 -20.73 1.51 14.49
CA ASP A 37 -20.34 2.21 15.70
C ASP A 37 -19.36 3.35 15.37
N ARG A 38 -19.59 4.53 15.93
CA ARG A 38 -18.69 5.68 15.77
C ARG A 38 -17.30 5.35 16.31
N THR A 39 -17.15 4.49 17.31
CA THR A 39 -15.82 4.08 17.80
C THR A 39 -15.06 3.18 16.83
N SER A 40 -15.75 2.53 15.87
CA SER A 40 -15.12 1.68 14.85
C SER A 40 -14.61 2.47 13.65
N CYS A 41 -15.23 3.62 13.35
CA CYS A 41 -14.91 4.45 12.19
C CYS A 41 -14.96 5.94 12.55
N SER A 42 -14.07 6.39 13.44
CA SER A 42 -13.87 7.83 13.69
C SER A 42 -12.45 8.25 13.31
N PRO A 43 -12.28 9.40 12.65
CA PRO A 43 -10.97 10.05 12.56
C PRO A 43 -10.42 10.27 13.97
N ILE A 44 -9.08 10.17 14.14
CA ILE A 44 -8.41 10.51 15.40
C ILE A 44 -8.75 11.96 15.81
N ASP A 45 -8.90 12.84 14.81
CA ASP A 45 -9.39 14.21 14.96
C ASP A 45 -10.62 14.44 14.05
N PRO A 46 -11.86 14.44 14.55
CA PRO A 46 -13.05 14.67 13.72
C PRO A 46 -13.14 16.15 13.27
N PRO A 47 -13.75 16.43 12.11
CA PRO A 47 -13.92 17.81 11.66
C PRO A 47 -14.89 18.56 12.60
N SER A 48 -14.79 19.88 12.65
CA SER A 48 -15.63 20.77 13.48
C SER A 48 -17.11 20.84 13.07
N ARG A 49 -17.60 19.91 12.24
CA ARG A 49 -19.01 19.84 11.80
C ARG A 49 -19.89 19.11 12.81
N PRO A 50 -21.19 19.44 12.91
CA PRO A 50 -22.12 18.73 13.79
C PRO A 50 -22.24 17.25 13.36
N THR A 51 -21.79 16.35 14.24
CA THR A 51 -21.66 14.91 13.97
C THR A 51 -22.91 14.09 14.29
N SER A 52 -23.96 14.67 14.90
CA SER A 52 -25.09 13.87 15.41
C SER A 52 -25.99 13.26 14.33
N ASP A 53 -26.07 13.88 13.15
CA ASP A 53 -27.10 13.54 12.14
C ASP A 53 -26.54 12.77 10.92
N ILE A 54 -25.22 12.56 10.88
CA ILE A 54 -24.52 11.91 9.76
C ILE A 54 -24.10 10.49 10.19
N PRO A 55 -24.27 9.46 9.34
CA PRO A 55 -23.72 8.13 9.62
C PRO A 55 -22.21 8.15 9.85
N ALA A 56 -21.72 7.38 10.83
CA ALA A 56 -20.29 7.34 11.22
C ALA A 56 -19.36 7.11 10.02
N LEU A 57 -19.72 6.18 9.13
CA LEU A 57 -18.91 5.87 7.95
C LEU A 57 -18.78 7.08 7.01
N ILE A 58 -19.84 7.85 6.79
CA ILE A 58 -19.78 9.01 5.90
C ILE A 58 -18.85 10.09 6.48
N ASP A 59 -18.91 10.28 7.79
CA ASP A 59 -18.04 11.20 8.53
C ASP A 59 -16.56 10.76 8.48
N PHE A 60 -16.29 9.45 8.46
CA PHE A 60 -14.97 8.90 8.22
C PHE A 60 -14.49 9.08 6.78
N CYS A 61 -15.38 8.88 5.79
CA CYS A 61 -15.04 8.97 4.37
C CYS A 61 -14.73 10.39 3.91
N ASP A 62 -15.47 11.39 4.40
CA ASP A 62 -15.30 12.79 4.05
C ASP A 62 -14.66 13.56 5.21
N MET A 63 -13.33 13.67 5.18
CA MET A 63 -12.58 14.38 6.22
C MET A 63 -12.71 15.91 6.14
N GLY A 64 -13.46 16.41 5.15
CA GLY A 64 -13.68 17.83 4.89
C GLY A 64 -12.71 18.41 3.89
N GLU A 65 -13.06 19.58 3.34
CA GLU A 65 -12.28 20.23 2.29
C GLU A 65 -10.86 20.54 2.71
N GLU A 66 -10.61 20.89 3.98
CA GLU A 66 -9.27 21.24 4.50
C GLU A 66 -8.36 20.04 4.76
N ARG A 67 -8.87 18.81 4.72
CA ARG A 67 -8.13 17.59 5.05
C ARG A 67 -8.27 16.48 4.02
N THR A 68 -8.84 16.80 2.87
CA THR A 68 -8.91 15.92 1.70
C THR A 68 -7.77 16.31 0.76
N PRO A 69 -6.73 15.47 0.60
CA PRO A 69 -5.66 15.71 -0.37
C PRO A 69 -6.18 15.76 -1.80
N ILE A 70 -5.44 16.42 -2.69
CA ILE A 70 -5.77 16.47 -4.12
C ILE A 70 -4.90 15.43 -4.84
N LEU A 71 -5.43 14.21 -4.95
CA LEU A 71 -4.85 13.14 -5.78
C LEU A 71 -5.26 13.29 -7.26
N PRO A 72 -4.62 12.58 -8.22
CA PRO A 72 -4.91 12.73 -9.65
C PRO A 72 -6.37 12.47 -10.01
N ASP A 73 -7.03 11.56 -9.29
CA ASP A 73 -8.45 11.22 -9.48
C ASP A 73 -9.42 12.11 -8.68
N HIS A 74 -8.93 13.13 -7.96
CA HIS A 74 -9.75 13.96 -7.06
C HIS A 74 -10.95 14.60 -7.78
N ASN A 75 -10.75 15.06 -9.02
CA ASN A 75 -11.82 15.69 -9.81
C ASN A 75 -12.87 14.68 -10.31
N ASN A 76 -12.57 13.38 -10.25
CA ASN A 76 -13.49 12.31 -10.65
C ASN A 76 -14.31 11.79 -9.45
N LEU A 77 -14.04 12.26 -8.22
CA LEU A 77 -14.76 11.83 -7.02
C LEU A 77 -16.22 12.29 -7.06
N GLU A 78 -17.14 11.34 -6.93
CA GLU A 78 -18.58 11.60 -6.98
C GLU A 78 -19.14 11.88 -5.58
N ARG A 79 -19.73 13.05 -5.37
CA ARG A 79 -20.32 13.42 -4.07
C ARG A 79 -21.76 12.93 -3.92
N ASN A 80 -22.14 12.43 -2.74
CA ASN A 80 -23.54 12.14 -2.39
C ASN A 80 -24.04 13.11 -1.33
N LYS A 81 -25.09 13.88 -1.63
CA LYS A 81 -25.63 14.92 -0.72
C LYS A 81 -24.55 15.88 -0.18
N GLY A 82 -23.51 16.13 -0.98
CA GLY A 82 -22.36 16.98 -0.63
C GLY A 82 -21.17 16.23 -0.01
N TYR A 83 -21.33 14.97 0.41
CA TYR A 83 -20.27 14.19 1.07
C TYR A 83 -19.44 13.36 0.08
N LEU A 84 -18.15 13.24 0.35
CA LEU A 84 -17.26 12.33 -0.38
C LEU A 84 -17.40 10.87 0.09
N PRO A 85 -17.29 9.89 -0.83
CA PRO A 85 -17.39 8.48 -0.50
C PRO A 85 -16.04 7.88 -0.09
N CYS A 86 -16.09 6.75 0.61
CA CYS A 86 -14.92 5.90 0.77
C CYS A 86 -14.75 5.06 -0.49
N HIS A 87 -13.52 4.63 -0.71
CA HIS A 87 -13.25 3.47 -1.55
C HIS A 87 -12.89 2.28 -0.66
N PHE A 88 -13.05 1.06 -1.19
CA PHE A 88 -12.98 -0.17 -0.37
C PHE A 88 -11.95 -1.12 -0.95
N HIS A 89 -11.14 -1.69 -0.07
CA HIS A 89 -10.07 -2.60 -0.45
C HIS A 89 -10.20 -3.94 0.26
N THR A 90 -9.68 -4.99 -0.37
CA THR A 90 -9.31 -6.20 0.37
C THR A 90 -8.09 -5.90 1.24
N ARG A 91 -7.78 -6.82 2.14
CA ARG A 91 -6.63 -6.74 3.03
C ARG A 91 -5.29 -6.66 2.29
N GLU A 92 -5.22 -7.36 1.15
CA GLU A 92 -4.12 -7.44 0.19
C GLU A 92 -4.08 -6.22 -0.74
N GLY A 93 -4.89 -5.18 -0.51
CA GLY A 93 -4.84 -3.92 -1.24
C GLY A 93 -5.59 -3.86 -2.55
N VAL A 94 -6.33 -4.91 -2.92
CA VAL A 94 -7.14 -4.90 -4.14
C VAL A 94 -8.37 -3.99 -3.95
N ARG A 95 -8.41 -2.86 -4.68
CA ARG A 95 -9.57 -1.95 -4.71
C ARG A 95 -10.77 -2.65 -5.32
N VAL A 96 -11.90 -2.66 -4.61
CA VAL A 96 -13.19 -3.12 -5.12
C VAL A 96 -13.84 -1.98 -5.88
N ALA A 97 -13.73 -2.00 -7.20
CA ALA A 97 -14.21 -0.94 -8.09
C ALA A 97 -15.55 -1.24 -8.78
N SER A 98 -16.11 -2.45 -8.57
CA SER A 98 -17.39 -2.82 -9.18
C SER A 98 -18.10 -3.97 -8.45
N LEU A 99 -19.41 -4.08 -8.66
CA LEU A 99 -20.20 -5.22 -8.18
C LEU A 99 -19.73 -6.55 -8.77
N ARG A 100 -19.24 -6.55 -10.01
CA ARG A 100 -18.71 -7.77 -10.64
C ARG A 100 -17.48 -8.26 -9.88
N GLN A 101 -16.55 -7.36 -9.58
CA GLN A 101 -15.34 -7.68 -8.82
C GLN A 101 -15.69 -8.14 -7.40
N LEU A 102 -16.58 -7.42 -6.71
CA LEU A 102 -17.06 -7.84 -5.39
C LEU A 102 -17.68 -9.25 -5.42
N SER A 103 -18.52 -9.54 -6.41
CA SER A 103 -19.13 -10.86 -6.57
C SER A 103 -18.11 -11.96 -6.86
N GLN A 104 -17.03 -11.64 -7.57
CA GLN A 104 -15.94 -12.56 -7.86
C GLN A 104 -15.13 -12.85 -6.59
N LEU A 105 -14.77 -11.83 -5.81
CA LEU A 105 -14.08 -12.00 -4.52
C LEU A 105 -14.86 -12.90 -3.56
N VAL A 106 -16.17 -12.68 -3.41
CA VAL A 106 -17.04 -13.52 -2.57
C VAL A 106 -17.06 -14.98 -3.06
N ARG A 107 -17.09 -15.20 -4.38
CA ARG A 107 -17.07 -16.55 -4.96
C ARG A 107 -15.73 -17.25 -4.76
N THR A 108 -14.63 -16.56 -5.00
CA THR A 108 -13.28 -17.12 -4.82
C THR A 108 -13.05 -17.52 -3.36
N LYS A 109 -13.44 -16.66 -2.39
CA LYS A 109 -13.34 -16.98 -0.96
C LYS A 109 -14.20 -18.19 -0.55
N ARG A 110 -15.32 -18.40 -1.24
CA ARG A 110 -16.17 -19.58 -1.03
C ARG A 110 -15.52 -20.86 -1.58
N LEU A 111 -14.84 -20.77 -2.73
CA LEU A 111 -14.19 -21.90 -3.39
C LEU A 111 -12.93 -22.36 -2.62
N SER A 112 -12.06 -21.45 -2.22
CA SER A 112 -10.84 -21.78 -1.46
C SER A 112 -11.15 -22.52 -0.14
N ARG A 113 -12.27 -22.18 0.51
CA ARG A 113 -12.73 -22.88 1.72
C ARG A 113 -13.35 -24.26 1.44
N SER A 114 -13.94 -24.47 0.26
CA SER A 114 -14.46 -25.78 -0.14
C SER A 114 -13.35 -26.79 -0.47
N GLU A 115 -12.20 -26.33 -0.95
CA GLU A 115 -11.02 -27.20 -1.18
C GLU A 115 -10.41 -27.65 0.15
N PHE A 116 -10.35 -26.76 1.14
CA PHE A 116 -9.80 -27.07 2.48
C PHE A 116 -10.69 -28.01 3.32
N THR A 117 -11.99 -28.10 3.02
CA THR A 117 -12.94 -28.96 3.75
C THR A 117 -13.10 -30.35 3.14
N SER A 118 -12.51 -30.63 1.98
CA SER A 118 -12.67 -31.91 1.26
C SER A 118 -11.69 -33.02 1.66
N THR A 119 -10.81 -32.80 2.64
CA THR A 119 -9.78 -33.78 3.04
C THR A 119 -10.13 -34.67 4.24
N ALA A 120 -11.33 -34.56 4.81
CA ALA A 120 -11.79 -35.47 5.87
C ALA A 120 -12.67 -36.60 5.32
N ALA A 121 -12.07 -37.56 4.61
CA ALA A 121 -12.73 -38.84 4.33
C ALA A 121 -12.63 -39.73 5.59
N CYS A 122 -13.75 -39.99 6.28
CA CYS A 122 -13.78 -40.99 7.37
C CYS A 122 -13.38 -42.36 6.76
N PRO A 123 -12.42 -43.11 7.33
CA PRO A 123 -12.18 -44.50 6.94
C PRO A 123 -13.44 -45.33 7.16
N GLU A 124 -13.74 -46.28 6.27
CA GLU A 124 -14.87 -47.20 6.43
C GLU A 124 -14.72 -48.00 7.74
N GLY A 125 -15.64 -47.79 8.70
CA GLY A 125 -15.78 -48.64 9.89
C GLY A 125 -15.85 -47.93 11.25
N ASP A 126 -15.86 -46.60 11.33
CA ASP A 126 -15.98 -45.88 12.61
C ASP A 126 -17.37 -45.23 12.76
N GLU A 127 -18.21 -45.80 13.63
CA GLU A 127 -19.58 -45.33 13.92
C GLU A 127 -19.62 -44.05 14.80
N THR A 128 -18.47 -43.40 15.03
CA THR A 128 -18.39 -42.18 15.86
C THR A 128 -18.15 -40.87 15.10
N CYS A 129 -18.20 -40.87 13.75
CA CYS A 129 -18.26 -39.62 12.98
C CYS A 129 -19.62 -38.92 13.20
N TYR A 130 -19.77 -38.18 14.29
CA TYR A 130 -20.87 -37.22 14.48
C TYR A 130 -20.69 -36.07 13.48
N PHE A 131 -21.60 -35.98 12.51
CA PHE A 131 -21.81 -34.74 11.76
C PHE A 131 -22.39 -33.71 12.73
N GLU A 132 -21.56 -32.78 13.22
CA GLU A 132 -22.08 -31.51 13.68
C GLU A 132 -22.83 -30.90 12.50
N SER A 133 -24.14 -30.66 12.69
CA SER A 133 -24.96 -29.95 11.74
C SER A 133 -24.24 -28.66 11.36
N ILE A 134 -23.88 -28.54 10.08
CA ILE A 134 -23.26 -27.35 9.50
C ILE A 134 -24.17 -26.16 9.84
N ASP A 135 -23.81 -25.42 10.89
CA ASP A 135 -24.30 -24.07 11.11
C ASP A 135 -24.13 -23.33 9.78
N ARG A 136 -25.07 -22.44 9.42
CA ARG A 136 -24.90 -21.59 8.24
C ARG A 136 -23.64 -20.74 8.41
N GLU A 137 -22.49 -21.29 8.03
CA GLU A 137 -21.18 -20.69 8.27
C GLU A 137 -21.10 -19.39 7.48
N VAL A 138 -20.94 -18.30 8.22
CA VAL A 138 -20.88 -16.96 7.69
C VAL A 138 -19.55 -16.82 6.93
N ILE A 139 -19.64 -16.62 5.60
CA ILE A 139 -18.47 -16.23 4.81
C ILE A 139 -18.15 -14.78 5.20
N ASN A 140 -17.11 -14.58 6.00
CA ASN A 140 -16.61 -13.26 6.33
C ASN A 140 -15.79 -12.75 5.14
N LEU A 141 -16.20 -11.66 4.50
CA LEU A 141 -15.36 -10.91 3.56
C LEU A 141 -14.97 -9.61 4.24
N ASP A 142 -13.68 -9.47 4.53
CA ASP A 142 -13.14 -8.30 5.20
C ASP A 142 -12.85 -7.23 4.15
N LEU A 143 -13.57 -6.11 4.25
CA LEU A 143 -13.37 -4.94 3.39
C LEU A 143 -12.92 -3.78 4.26
N TYR A 144 -11.89 -3.08 3.79
CA TYR A 144 -11.31 -1.94 4.46
C TYR A 144 -11.76 -0.68 3.76
N ALA A 145 -12.49 0.16 4.48
CA ALA A 145 -12.87 1.49 4.00
C ALA A 145 -11.68 2.44 4.09
N VAL A 146 -11.44 3.19 3.03
CA VAL A 146 -10.39 4.21 2.96
C VAL A 146 -11.04 5.55 2.65
N PRO A 147 -10.71 6.62 3.40
CA PRO A 147 -11.26 7.95 3.13
C PRO A 147 -10.97 8.44 1.72
N ALA A 148 -11.81 9.34 1.25
CA ALA A 148 -11.65 9.95 -0.06
C ALA A 148 -10.27 10.59 -0.22
N ALA A 149 -9.66 10.40 -1.39
CA ALA A 149 -8.33 10.92 -1.72
C ALA A 149 -7.21 10.53 -0.73
N ARG A 150 -7.32 9.37 -0.10
CA ARG A 150 -6.23 8.69 0.62
C ARG A 150 -5.91 7.36 -0.07
N ASN A 151 -4.67 6.89 0.07
CA ASN A 151 -4.25 5.60 -0.44
C ASN A 151 -4.48 4.50 0.60
N PHE A 152 -4.83 3.31 0.14
CA PHE A 152 -4.92 2.16 1.02
C PHE A 152 -3.55 1.81 1.57
N ILE A 153 -3.51 1.39 2.83
CA ILE A 153 -2.30 0.89 3.45
C ILE A 153 -2.56 -0.54 3.89
N PHE A 154 -1.71 -1.48 3.45
CA PHE A 154 -1.89 -2.90 3.68
C PHE A 154 -2.20 -3.23 5.14
N ALA A 155 -3.09 -4.20 5.34
CA ALA A 155 -3.59 -4.62 6.64
C ALA A 155 -3.10 -6.04 6.99
N PRO A 156 -1.79 -6.22 7.26
CA PRO A 156 -1.25 -7.53 7.60
C PRO A 156 -1.80 -8.03 8.94
N SER A 157 -1.95 -9.36 9.05
CA SER A 157 -2.53 -10.01 10.22
C SER A 157 -1.44 -10.45 11.22
N PHE A 158 -0.33 -11.00 10.72
CA PHE A 158 0.78 -11.50 11.51
C PHE A 158 2.10 -11.43 10.73
N VAL A 159 3.24 -11.49 11.44
CA VAL A 159 4.57 -11.51 10.83
C VAL A 159 4.85 -12.88 10.20
N GLY A 160 5.45 -12.88 9.01
CA GLY A 160 5.67 -14.07 8.18
C GLY A 160 4.49 -14.41 7.29
N GLU A 161 3.41 -13.64 7.35
CA GLU A 161 2.31 -13.76 6.39
C GLU A 161 2.78 -13.37 4.99
N ILE A 162 2.34 -14.11 3.97
CA ILE A 162 2.66 -13.84 2.56
C ILE A 162 1.36 -13.70 1.78
N PHE A 163 1.25 -12.66 0.96
CA PHE A 163 0.17 -12.54 -0.03
C PHE A 163 0.70 -12.07 -1.39
N GLU A 164 0.16 -12.66 -2.45
CA GLU A 164 0.51 -12.36 -3.85
C GLU A 164 -0.21 -11.10 -4.34
N LEU A 165 0.48 -10.30 -5.14
CA LEU A 165 -0.01 -9.08 -5.75
C LEU A 165 -0.31 -9.33 -7.23
N ASP A 166 -1.45 -9.95 -7.52
CA ASP A 166 -1.88 -10.31 -8.89
C ASP A 166 -1.95 -9.12 -9.86
N HIS A 167 -2.08 -7.90 -9.34
CA HIS A 167 -2.18 -6.68 -10.13
C HIS A 167 -0.81 -6.11 -10.54
N VAL A 168 0.30 -6.62 -9.99
CA VAL A 168 1.65 -6.12 -10.27
C VAL A 168 2.28 -6.99 -11.35
N SER A 169 2.76 -6.36 -12.42
CA SER A 169 3.39 -7.07 -13.53
C SER A 169 4.92 -6.94 -13.52
N VAL A 170 5.62 -8.07 -13.67
CA VAL A 170 7.08 -8.13 -13.73
C VAL A 170 7.58 -8.91 -14.95
N PRO A 171 8.81 -8.62 -15.43
CA PRO A 171 9.47 -9.43 -16.45
C PRO A 171 9.56 -10.90 -16.00
N GLY A 172 9.25 -11.84 -16.90
CA GLY A 172 9.31 -13.28 -16.60
C GLY A 172 8.07 -13.88 -15.94
N ALA A 173 7.04 -13.07 -15.64
CA ALA A 173 5.73 -13.51 -15.13
C ALA A 173 5.76 -14.32 -13.83
N LEU A 174 6.78 -14.11 -12.99
CA LEU A 174 6.77 -14.60 -11.61
C LEU A 174 5.78 -13.77 -10.78
N PRO A 175 5.02 -14.38 -9.85
CA PRO A 175 4.15 -13.62 -8.97
C PRO A 175 4.98 -12.73 -8.04
N VAL A 176 4.61 -11.45 -7.96
CA VAL A 176 5.13 -10.53 -6.95
C VAL A 176 4.38 -10.79 -5.65
N SER A 177 5.07 -10.89 -4.52
CA SER A 177 4.44 -11.12 -3.22
C SER A 177 5.03 -10.25 -2.13
N LEU A 178 4.23 -9.96 -1.11
CA LEU A 178 4.65 -9.28 0.09
C LEU A 178 4.73 -10.28 1.24
N GLU A 179 5.89 -10.39 1.86
CA GLU A 179 6.05 -11.05 3.16
C GLU A 179 6.08 -10.01 4.27
N VAL A 180 5.26 -10.21 5.30
CA VAL A 180 5.16 -9.28 6.43
C VAL A 180 6.36 -9.45 7.34
N MET A 181 7.23 -8.44 7.40
CA MET A 181 8.35 -8.41 8.33
C MET A 181 7.94 -7.75 9.66
N SER A 182 7.11 -6.71 9.61
CA SER A 182 6.64 -5.98 10.80
C SER A 182 5.24 -5.45 10.63
N LEU A 183 4.47 -5.45 11.72
CA LEU A 183 3.14 -4.85 11.81
C LEU A 183 3.20 -3.36 12.20
N SER A 184 4.23 -2.94 12.94
CA SER A 184 4.40 -1.53 13.36
C SER A 184 5.88 -1.15 13.56
N PRO A 185 6.45 -0.26 12.73
CA PRO A 185 5.91 0.21 11.45
C PRO A 185 5.64 -0.95 10.50
N ARG A 186 4.81 -0.73 9.49
CA ARG A 186 4.54 -1.76 8.47
C ARG A 186 5.75 -1.89 7.56
N VAL A 187 6.37 -3.07 7.62
CA VAL A 187 7.55 -3.41 6.81
C VAL A 187 7.26 -4.73 6.12
N PHE A 188 7.50 -4.75 4.82
CA PHE A 188 7.32 -5.92 3.98
C PHE A 188 8.59 -6.20 3.20
N ASP A 189 8.90 -7.48 3.03
CA ASP A 189 9.83 -7.95 2.00
C ASP A 189 9.04 -8.22 0.71
N VAL A 190 9.48 -7.64 -0.40
CA VAL A 190 8.80 -7.69 -1.70
C VAL A 190 9.55 -8.66 -2.60
N ARG A 191 8.97 -9.82 -2.85
CA ARG A 191 9.61 -10.89 -3.62
C ARG A 191 9.37 -10.71 -5.11
N ASN A 192 10.35 -11.09 -5.93
CA ASN A 192 10.29 -11.10 -7.40
C ASN A 192 10.01 -9.74 -8.06
N PHE A 193 10.44 -8.62 -7.47
CA PHE A 193 10.09 -7.28 -7.98
C PHE A 193 10.85 -6.84 -9.23
N TYR A 194 12.11 -7.24 -9.40
CA TYR A 194 12.95 -6.90 -10.56
C TYR A 194 13.84 -8.10 -10.91
N ASN A 195 14.38 -8.11 -12.12
CA ASN A 195 15.34 -9.11 -12.56
C ASN A 195 16.78 -8.57 -12.58
N LEU A 196 17.77 -9.45 -12.78
CA LEU A 196 19.18 -9.06 -12.80
C LEU A 196 19.50 -8.05 -13.91
N ASP A 197 18.88 -8.19 -15.09
CA ASP A 197 19.09 -7.25 -16.20
C ASP A 197 18.66 -5.82 -15.82
N GLU A 198 17.50 -5.67 -15.16
CA GLU A 198 17.03 -4.38 -14.67
C GLU A 198 17.97 -3.79 -13.61
N ALA A 199 18.56 -4.64 -12.76
CA ALA A 199 19.53 -4.21 -11.75
C ALA A 199 20.82 -3.69 -12.40
N ASP A 200 21.39 -4.47 -13.31
CA ASP A 200 22.62 -4.14 -14.03
C ASP A 200 22.45 -2.86 -14.85
N ASP A 201 21.33 -2.70 -15.55
CA ASP A 201 20.98 -1.48 -16.31
C ASP A 201 20.98 -0.23 -15.42
N ILE A 202 20.37 -0.31 -14.22
CA ILE A 202 20.31 0.81 -13.27
C ILE A 202 21.71 1.15 -12.76
N VAL A 203 22.49 0.13 -12.36
CA VAL A 203 23.85 0.32 -11.83
C VAL A 203 24.76 0.91 -12.91
N GLU A 204 24.78 0.34 -14.11
CA GLU A 204 25.59 0.82 -15.22
C GLU A 204 25.27 2.28 -15.55
N ARG A 205 23.98 2.62 -15.64
CA ARG A 205 23.55 3.98 -15.92
C ARG A 205 24.00 4.96 -14.83
N ALA A 206 23.84 4.59 -13.56
CA ALA A 206 24.25 5.43 -12.44
C ALA A 206 25.77 5.67 -12.41
N LEU A 207 26.58 4.66 -12.78
CA LEU A 207 28.03 4.79 -12.88
C LEU A 207 28.48 5.63 -14.08
N ASN A 208 27.71 5.61 -15.17
CA ASN A 208 28.00 6.35 -16.40
C ASN A 208 27.43 7.78 -16.42
N GLU A 209 26.61 8.16 -15.43
CA GLU A 209 26.05 9.50 -15.31
C GLU A 209 27.13 10.55 -14.99
N LYS A 210 27.16 11.64 -15.76
CA LYS A 210 28.21 12.67 -15.69
C LYS A 210 27.70 14.04 -15.28
N SER A 211 26.38 14.25 -15.25
CA SER A 211 25.78 15.52 -14.86
C SER A 211 26.00 15.79 -13.38
N GLU A 212 26.42 17.01 -13.04
CA GLU A 212 26.70 17.41 -11.66
C GLU A 212 25.51 17.26 -10.72
N SER A 213 24.29 17.31 -11.25
CA SER A 213 23.04 17.17 -10.48
C SER A 213 22.72 15.71 -10.14
N HIS A 214 23.06 14.75 -10.99
CA HIS A 214 22.57 13.36 -10.87
C HIS A 214 23.66 12.31 -10.69
N LYS A 215 24.93 12.63 -11.03
CA LYS A 215 26.05 11.69 -10.87
C LYS A 215 26.21 11.26 -9.42
N ILE A 216 26.78 10.06 -9.22
CA ILE A 216 27.13 9.56 -7.89
C ILE A 216 28.18 10.47 -7.24
N LYS A 217 27.89 10.96 -6.04
CA LYS A 217 28.77 11.81 -5.24
C LYS A 217 28.44 11.67 -3.75
N ARG A 218 29.29 12.20 -2.88
CA ARG A 218 29.08 12.14 -1.43
C ARG A 218 27.71 12.73 -1.04
N SER A 219 26.95 11.97 -0.25
CA SER A 219 25.59 12.34 0.14
C SER A 219 25.55 13.68 0.91
N SER A 220 24.53 14.48 0.64
CA SER A 220 24.20 15.70 1.38
C SER A 220 22.83 15.59 2.05
N THR A 221 22.47 16.59 2.85
CA THR A 221 21.29 16.59 3.73
C THR A 221 20.48 17.89 3.54
N GLY A 222 19.16 17.78 3.38
CA GLY A 222 18.21 18.91 3.25
C GLY A 222 17.52 19.00 1.88
N ALA A 223 16.28 19.50 1.84
CA ALA A 223 15.52 19.70 0.61
C ALA A 223 16.04 20.90 -0.23
N SER A 224 16.78 21.80 0.40
CA SER A 224 17.25 23.06 -0.19
C SER A 224 18.72 23.38 0.14
N GLY A 225 19.66 22.45 -0.08
CA GLY A 225 21.10 22.81 -0.04
C GLY A 225 22.09 21.66 0.12
N TYR A 226 23.27 21.81 -0.47
CA TYR A 226 24.35 20.84 -0.46
C TYR A 226 25.21 20.95 0.82
N ASN A 227 24.70 20.48 1.95
CA ASN A 227 25.52 20.33 3.17
C ASN A 227 26.09 18.90 3.23
N VAL A 228 27.41 18.77 3.08
CA VAL A 228 28.11 17.49 3.25
C VAL A 228 27.92 17.05 4.71
N ASN A 229 27.12 16.01 4.94
CA ASN A 229 26.87 15.53 6.28
C ASN A 229 28.02 14.61 6.72
N SER A 230 28.64 14.91 7.86
CA SER A 230 29.67 14.03 8.46
C SER A 230 29.12 12.67 8.89
N GLN A 231 27.80 12.56 9.05
CA GLN A 231 27.08 11.36 9.49
C GLN A 231 26.55 10.50 8.33
N ARG A 232 26.61 10.97 7.08
CA ARG A 232 26.30 10.17 5.88
C ARG A 232 27.59 9.97 5.09
N THR A 233 28.16 8.77 5.20
CA THR A 233 29.39 8.39 4.50
C THR A 233 29.15 7.72 3.15
N SER A 234 27.88 7.51 2.78
CA SER A 234 27.48 6.95 1.48
C SER A 234 27.70 7.92 0.31
N GLU A 235 27.75 7.37 -0.89
CA GLU A 235 27.63 8.11 -2.13
C GLU A 235 26.23 7.90 -2.71
N ASN A 236 25.65 8.95 -3.29
CA ASN A 236 24.35 8.88 -3.93
C ASN A 236 24.33 9.56 -5.29
N GLY A 237 23.48 9.03 -6.17
CA GLY A 237 23.09 9.63 -7.44
C GLY A 237 21.59 9.45 -7.66
N PHE A 238 21.07 10.03 -8.73
CA PHE A 238 19.64 9.94 -9.06
C PHE A 238 19.47 9.60 -10.54
N ASP A 239 18.60 8.66 -10.84
CA ASP A 239 18.08 8.45 -12.20
C ASP A 239 16.62 8.89 -12.27
N THR A 240 16.37 9.98 -13.00
CA THR A 240 15.05 10.59 -13.11
C THR A 240 14.32 10.20 -14.39
N ASN A 241 15.02 9.66 -15.39
CA ASN A 241 14.48 9.51 -16.75
C ASN A 241 14.94 8.25 -17.50
N GLY A 242 15.81 7.42 -16.93
CA GLY A 242 16.21 6.15 -17.52
C GLY A 242 15.01 5.23 -17.73
N HIS A 243 14.99 4.51 -18.85
CA HIS A 243 13.87 3.64 -19.21
C HIS A 243 13.58 2.63 -18.10
N THR A 244 14.61 1.93 -17.63
CA THR A 244 14.53 0.94 -16.55
C THR A 244 14.09 1.57 -15.23
N ALA A 245 14.65 2.72 -14.85
CA ALA A 245 14.22 3.45 -13.65
C ALA A 245 12.74 3.87 -13.71
N MET A 246 12.27 4.35 -14.85
CA MET A 246 10.85 4.69 -15.05
C MET A 246 9.93 3.48 -14.94
N THR A 247 10.34 2.33 -15.48
CA THR A 247 9.60 1.06 -15.36
C THR A 247 9.52 0.60 -13.91
N VAL A 248 10.64 0.64 -13.19
CA VAL A 248 10.72 0.30 -11.76
C VAL A 248 9.87 1.24 -10.90
N LYS A 249 9.90 2.56 -11.15
CA LYS A 249 9.05 3.53 -10.45
C LYS A 249 7.56 3.27 -10.66
N LYS A 250 7.14 2.92 -11.88
CA LYS A 250 5.73 2.56 -12.16
C LYS A 250 5.31 1.31 -11.40
N ARG A 251 6.15 0.27 -11.42
CA ARG A 251 5.93 -0.97 -10.66
C ARG A 251 5.86 -0.73 -9.16
N ALA A 252 6.68 0.18 -8.64
CA ALA A 252 6.63 0.59 -7.23
C ALA A 252 5.26 1.19 -6.86
N PHE A 253 4.67 2.01 -7.74
CA PHE A 253 3.33 2.56 -7.55
C PHE A 253 2.24 1.47 -7.56
N GLU A 254 2.35 0.48 -8.47
CA GLU A 254 1.45 -0.68 -8.50
C GLU A 254 1.53 -1.49 -7.20
N VAL A 255 2.75 -1.75 -6.70
CA VAL A 255 2.96 -2.43 -5.40
C VAL A 255 2.37 -1.62 -4.25
N LEU A 256 2.46 -0.28 -4.28
CA LEU A 256 1.87 0.59 -3.26
C LEU A 256 0.34 0.76 -3.40
N GLY A 257 -0.29 0.17 -4.43
CA GLY A 257 -1.73 0.20 -4.63
C GLY A 257 -2.25 1.49 -5.29
N PHE A 258 -1.39 2.25 -5.97
CA PHE A 258 -1.83 3.38 -6.79
C PHE A 258 -2.44 2.89 -8.10
N ASP A 259 -3.59 3.46 -8.46
CA ASP A 259 -4.27 3.15 -9.73
C ASP A 259 -3.51 3.69 -10.95
N GLU A 260 -2.80 4.80 -10.78
CA GLU A 260 -2.12 5.53 -11.85
C GLU A 260 -0.75 6.03 -11.40
N TYR A 261 0.22 5.94 -12.32
CA TYR A 261 1.54 6.51 -12.11
C TYR A 261 1.53 8.02 -12.34
N THR A 262 1.99 8.78 -11.34
CA THR A 262 2.17 10.24 -11.44
C THR A 262 3.61 10.59 -11.10
N GLU A 263 4.38 11.07 -12.07
CA GLU A 263 5.81 11.38 -11.89
C GLU A 263 6.05 12.36 -10.74
N SER A 264 5.19 13.37 -10.55
CA SER A 264 5.36 14.36 -9.48
C SER A 264 5.13 13.79 -8.07
N PHE A 265 4.68 12.54 -7.93
CA PHE A 265 4.55 11.84 -6.65
C PHE A 265 5.76 10.94 -6.37
N ALA A 266 6.61 10.72 -7.36
CA ALA A 266 7.83 9.94 -7.23
C ALA A 266 9.03 10.88 -7.06
N ASP A 267 9.93 10.51 -6.16
CA ASP A 267 11.30 11.02 -6.25
C ASP A 267 12.02 10.36 -7.45
N GLY A 268 13.15 10.93 -7.87
CA GLY A 268 14.07 10.22 -8.76
C GLY A 268 14.51 8.91 -8.14
N LEU A 269 14.80 7.89 -8.96
CA LEU A 269 15.36 6.64 -8.47
C LEU A 269 16.74 6.91 -7.88
N GLN A 270 16.83 6.91 -6.55
CA GLN A 270 18.06 7.21 -5.85
C GLN A 270 18.94 5.95 -5.79
N VAL A 271 20.14 6.04 -6.37
CA VAL A 271 21.14 4.96 -6.30
C VAL A 271 22.14 5.29 -5.21
N LEU A 272 22.29 4.37 -4.26
CA LEU A 272 23.20 4.48 -3.12
C LEU A 272 24.35 3.48 -3.28
N ARG A 273 25.58 3.97 -3.09
CA ARG A 273 26.77 3.12 -3.04
C ARG A 273 27.39 3.19 -1.66
N TYR A 274 27.48 2.03 -1.02
CA TYR A 274 28.16 1.84 0.25
C TYR A 274 29.50 1.16 0.00
N ASN A 275 30.59 1.81 0.39
CA ASN A 275 31.92 1.20 0.44
C ASN A 275 32.17 0.59 1.82
N GLN A 276 33.22 -0.22 1.95
CA GLN A 276 33.63 -0.76 3.26
C GLN A 276 33.72 0.35 4.31
N SER A 277 33.21 0.09 5.52
CA SER A 277 33.10 1.03 6.65
C SER A 277 32.15 2.21 6.49
N THR A 278 31.34 2.25 5.44
CA THR A 278 30.26 3.25 5.31
C THR A 278 28.93 2.67 5.80
N ALA A 279 28.19 3.46 6.57
CA ALA A 279 26.87 3.08 7.07
C ALA A 279 25.95 4.30 7.08
N TYR A 280 24.66 4.04 7.22
CA TYR A 280 23.67 5.07 7.42
C TYR A 280 23.14 4.99 8.86
N ILE A 281 23.11 6.13 9.55
CA ILE A 281 22.51 6.21 10.89
C ILE A 281 20.99 6.07 10.76
N PRO A 282 20.30 5.37 11.68
CA PRO A 282 18.84 5.30 11.68
C PRO A 282 18.21 6.69 11.53
N HIS A 283 17.28 6.81 10.58
CA HIS A 283 16.58 8.05 10.26
C HIS A 283 15.15 7.74 9.80
N LEU A 284 14.37 8.78 9.60
CA LEU A 284 13.04 8.68 9.02
C LEU A 284 13.10 9.23 7.59
N ASP A 285 12.34 8.61 6.68
CA ASP A 285 12.33 8.99 5.27
C ASP A 285 11.40 10.17 4.97
N TRP A 286 10.35 10.37 5.78
CA TRP A 286 9.52 11.56 5.71
C TRP A 286 10.33 12.83 5.99
N ILE A 287 9.90 13.94 5.40
CA ILE A 287 10.56 15.22 5.56
C ILE A 287 9.95 15.92 6.76
N ASP A 288 10.79 16.24 7.73
CA ASP A 288 10.45 17.09 8.86
C ASP A 288 10.76 18.55 8.50
N ASP A 289 9.73 19.40 8.54
CA ASP A 289 9.85 20.85 8.35
C ASP A 289 9.24 21.62 9.53
N ASP A 290 9.63 21.23 10.75
CA ASP A 290 9.27 21.89 12.02
C ASP A 290 9.40 23.43 11.99
N HIS A 291 10.30 23.96 11.17
CA HIS A 291 10.55 25.40 11.05
C HIS A 291 9.86 26.07 9.85
N LYS A 292 9.04 25.35 9.09
CA LYS A 292 8.31 25.84 7.91
C LYS A 292 9.20 26.61 6.93
N ARG A 293 10.39 26.09 6.70
CA ARG A 293 11.41 26.72 5.84
C ARG A 293 11.25 26.31 4.39
N GLU A 294 10.62 25.17 4.15
CA GLU A 294 10.41 24.66 2.81
C GLU A 294 9.20 25.35 2.17
N ARG A 295 9.25 25.49 0.84
CA ARG A 295 8.10 26.04 0.09
C ARG A 295 6.94 25.05 0.01
N HIS A 296 7.26 23.76 0.11
CA HIS A 296 6.30 22.67 0.05
C HIS A 296 5.73 22.39 1.43
N ASP A 297 4.42 22.18 1.51
CA ASP A 297 3.74 21.84 2.76
C ASP A 297 3.90 20.33 3.03
N PHE A 298 4.80 19.98 3.94
CA PHE A 298 5.08 18.60 4.35
C PHE A 298 4.17 18.08 5.46
N ASP A 299 3.22 18.89 5.96
CA ASP A 299 2.27 18.50 7.00
C ASP A 299 1.12 17.66 6.41
N SER A 300 1.26 16.33 6.51
CA SER A 300 0.28 15.37 6.01
C SER A 300 -1.03 15.31 6.79
N SER A 301 -1.12 15.97 7.96
CA SER A 301 -2.34 15.97 8.80
C SER A 301 -3.52 16.72 8.15
N ALA A 302 -3.23 17.62 7.22
CA ALA A 302 -4.20 18.41 6.47
C ALA A 302 -4.13 18.10 4.96
N LYS A 303 -3.83 19.13 4.15
CA LYS A 303 -3.64 19.04 2.68
C LYS A 303 -2.19 18.86 2.25
N GLY A 304 -1.25 19.08 3.16
CA GLY A 304 0.16 18.88 2.87
C GLY A 304 0.44 17.45 2.46
N THR A 305 1.56 17.25 1.77
CA THR A 305 1.96 15.93 1.28
C THR A 305 3.38 15.61 1.70
N ASN A 306 3.62 14.35 2.02
CA ASN A 306 4.91 13.84 2.44
C ASN A 306 5.12 12.44 1.85
N ARG A 307 6.29 11.86 2.05
CA ARG A 307 6.61 10.51 1.54
C ARG A 307 5.69 9.47 2.17
N PHE A 308 4.90 8.82 1.31
CA PHE A 308 3.92 7.81 1.69
C PHE A 308 4.53 6.45 2.04
N GLY A 309 5.48 6.00 1.21
CA GLY A 309 6.23 4.78 1.44
C GLY A 309 7.57 4.80 0.71
N THR A 310 8.47 3.93 1.16
CA THR A 310 9.80 3.73 0.58
C THR A 310 9.92 2.30 0.10
N ILE A 311 10.47 2.12 -1.11
CA ILE A 311 10.82 0.83 -1.68
C ILE A 311 12.34 0.81 -1.89
N LEU A 312 13.05 -0.03 -1.12
CA LEU A 312 14.52 -0.10 -1.09
C LEU A 312 15.04 -1.34 -1.82
N LEU A 313 15.70 -1.12 -2.97
CA LEU A 313 16.20 -2.15 -3.89
C LEU A 313 17.66 -2.52 -3.59
N TYR A 314 17.96 -3.81 -3.43
CA TYR A 314 19.32 -4.31 -3.18
C TYR A 314 19.94 -4.87 -4.46
N MET A 315 20.71 -4.05 -5.18
CA MET A 315 21.25 -4.43 -6.49
C MET A 315 22.55 -5.24 -6.41
N THR A 316 22.96 -5.72 -5.22
CA THR A 316 24.22 -6.46 -5.05
C THR A 316 24.10 -7.43 -3.88
N ASP A 317 24.50 -8.68 -4.11
CA ASP A 317 24.66 -9.69 -3.05
C ASP A 317 25.90 -9.40 -2.21
N LEU A 318 25.73 -9.42 -0.88
CA LEU A 318 26.81 -9.33 0.08
C LEU A 318 27.02 -10.70 0.74
N PRO A 319 28.27 -11.07 1.09
CA PRO A 319 28.51 -12.25 1.91
C PRO A 319 27.78 -12.15 3.25
N GLU A 320 27.46 -13.28 3.88
CA GLU A 320 26.75 -13.37 5.18
C GLU A 320 27.38 -12.49 6.29
N ASN A 321 28.70 -12.30 6.28
CA ASN A 321 29.43 -11.44 7.24
C ASN A 321 29.84 -10.08 6.65
N GLY A 322 29.23 -9.67 5.53
CA GLY A 322 29.53 -8.43 4.81
C GLY A 322 28.93 -7.18 5.44
N GLY A 323 27.92 -7.35 6.30
CA GLY A 323 27.08 -6.27 6.81
C GLY A 323 26.17 -5.69 5.72
N GLY A 324 25.65 -4.47 5.94
CA GLY A 324 24.85 -3.73 4.94
C GLY A 324 23.34 -3.92 5.09
N GLU A 325 22.92 -4.44 6.22
CA GLU A 325 21.55 -4.74 6.58
C GLU A 325 20.70 -3.47 6.70
N THR A 326 19.46 -3.53 6.24
CA THR A 326 18.47 -2.50 6.61
C THR A 326 17.78 -2.90 7.90
N VAL A 327 18.04 -2.12 8.94
CA VAL A 327 17.55 -2.39 10.29
C VAL A 327 16.39 -1.45 10.63
N PHE A 328 15.32 -2.02 11.20
CA PHE A 328 14.18 -1.26 11.74
C PHE A 328 14.12 -1.40 13.27
N PRO A 329 14.74 -0.48 14.05
CA PRO A 329 14.87 -0.65 15.50
C PRO A 329 13.55 -0.56 16.28
N LYS A 330 12.48 -0.10 15.65
CA LYS A 330 11.15 0.10 16.27
C LYS A 330 10.10 -0.91 15.76
N ALA A 331 10.50 -1.92 15.00
CA ALA A 331 9.60 -2.90 14.43
C ALA A 331 8.97 -3.83 15.48
N TRP A 332 7.74 -4.28 15.20
CA TRP A 332 6.94 -5.10 16.10
C TRP A 332 6.06 -6.10 15.33
N PRO A 333 5.84 -7.34 15.83
CA PRO A 333 6.40 -7.97 17.02
C PRO A 333 7.92 -8.10 16.97
N SER A 334 8.57 -7.79 18.09
CA SER A 334 9.98 -8.11 18.29
C SER A 334 10.05 -9.63 18.40
N GLN A 335 10.64 -10.31 17.41
CA GLN A 335 10.77 -11.77 17.40
C GLN A 335 11.76 -12.30 18.47
N ASP A 336 12.36 -11.43 19.29
CA ASP A 336 13.17 -11.78 20.47
C ASP A 336 13.43 -10.49 21.30
N PRO A 337 13.24 -10.45 22.64
CA PRO A 337 13.51 -9.28 23.49
C PRO A 337 14.91 -8.63 23.38
N GLN A 338 15.85 -9.20 22.61
CA GLN A 338 17.17 -8.64 22.34
C GLN A 338 17.44 -8.26 20.87
N ASN A 339 16.54 -8.50 19.91
CA ASN A 339 16.82 -8.31 18.48
C ASN A 339 15.87 -7.35 17.76
N ASN A 340 16.47 -6.39 17.06
CA ASN A 340 15.82 -5.62 15.99
C ASN A 340 15.49 -6.55 14.81
N ILE A 341 14.55 -6.16 13.94
CA ILE A 341 14.46 -6.80 12.63
C ILE A 341 15.70 -6.40 11.83
N VAL A 342 16.52 -7.41 11.56
CA VAL A 342 17.68 -7.34 10.69
C VAL A 342 17.32 -8.13 9.44
N LEU A 343 17.44 -7.49 8.28
CA LEU A 343 17.19 -8.11 6.99
C LEU A 343 18.54 -8.37 6.34
N ASP A 344 18.96 -9.63 6.38
CA ASP A 344 20.15 -10.14 5.70
C ASP A 344 19.75 -10.64 4.29
N ASP A 345 20.65 -10.47 3.33
CA ASP A 345 20.51 -10.81 1.90
C ASP A 345 19.72 -9.83 1.00
N VAL A 346 19.89 -9.98 -0.32
CA VAL A 346 19.22 -9.22 -1.39
C VAL A 346 17.70 -9.40 -1.31
N ARG A 347 17.05 -8.40 -0.71
CA ARG A 347 15.61 -8.44 -0.42
C ARG A 347 15.00 -7.05 -0.58
N LEU A 348 13.96 -6.90 -1.38
CA LEU A 348 13.36 -5.57 -1.55
C LEU A 348 12.52 -5.21 -0.32
N VAL A 349 12.77 -4.07 0.30
CA VAL A 349 12.01 -3.66 1.49
C VAL A 349 11.02 -2.56 1.15
N MET A 350 9.74 -2.80 1.43
CA MET A 350 8.71 -1.78 1.42
C MET A 350 8.36 -1.35 2.84
N CYS A 351 8.48 -0.06 3.13
CA CYS A 351 8.04 0.54 4.39
C CYS A 351 6.90 1.54 4.12
N GLN A 352 5.82 1.46 4.91
CA GLN A 352 4.68 2.38 4.81
C GLN A 352 4.50 3.18 6.11
N ASN A 353 4.38 4.49 5.97
CA ASN A 353 4.24 5.40 7.10
C ASN A 353 2.81 5.36 7.68
N LYS A 354 2.70 5.31 9.02
CA LYS A 354 1.42 5.17 9.74
C LYS A 354 0.66 6.50 9.89
N ASN A 355 1.32 7.65 9.71
CA ASN A 355 0.82 8.99 10.05
C ASN A 355 0.57 9.87 8.80
N ILE A 356 -0.26 9.41 7.88
CA ILE A 356 -0.71 10.21 6.71
C ILE A 356 -2.22 10.16 6.62
#